data_AF-A0A4V2G1S2-F1
#
_entry.id   AF-A0A4V2G1S2-F1
#
_cell.length_a   1.000
_cell.length_b   1.000
_cell.length_c   1.000
_cell.angle_alpha   90.00
_cell.angle_beta   90.00
_cell.angle_gamma   90.00
#
_symmetry.space_group_name_H-M   'P 1'
#
loop_
_entity.id
_entity.type
_entity.pdbx_description
1 polymer ?
#
loop_
_entity_poly.entity_id
_entity_poly.type
_entity_poly.pdbx_seq_one_letter_code
_entity_poly.pdbx_strand_id
1 'polypeptide(L)'
;MFLSALDGFVASHSDVTLKPLEVDLVGQLPPKLRVYLYNATYPPGGRGMGEHKIQLIVPGQARNERGNFNSSGGRIPLLVGYRPDIKVFVLWDAEMYPDFAYSRNVQVLPETIYEAFAQGLGRQIRRLGSGQAEVVIAAEARQLSDAILERQKETLKRLFGAQG
;
A
#
# COMPACT_ATOMS: atom_id res chain seq x y z
N MET A 1 -11.09 9.91 -5.26
CA MET A 1 -10.73 9.58 -3.86
C MET A 1 -9.24 9.35 -3.67
N PHE A 2 -8.60 8.29 -4.23
CA PHE A 2 -7.13 8.19 -4.21
C PHE A 2 -6.46 9.32 -5.03
N LEU A 3 -6.85 9.47 -6.30
CA LEU A 3 -6.34 10.56 -7.16
C LEU A 3 -6.62 11.94 -6.55
N SER A 4 -7.83 12.14 -6.01
CA SER A 4 -8.23 13.37 -5.32
C SER A 4 -7.44 13.64 -4.03
N ALA A 5 -6.90 12.62 -3.38
CA ALA A 5 -6.04 12.78 -2.20
C ALA A 5 -4.59 13.16 -2.57
N LEU A 6 -4.24 13.02 -3.86
CA LEU A 6 -2.97 13.44 -4.44
C LEU A 6 -3.12 14.72 -5.27
N ASP A 7 -4.22 15.44 -5.09
CA ASP A 7 -4.56 16.60 -5.91
C ASP A 7 -3.42 17.62 -5.95
N GLY A 8 -3.23 18.24 -7.11
CA GLY A 8 -2.07 19.10 -7.39
C GLY A 8 -0.76 18.36 -7.73
N PHE A 9 -0.64 17.06 -7.47
CA PHE A 9 0.53 16.26 -7.86
C PHE A 9 0.28 15.28 -9.01
N VAL A 10 -0.96 15.07 -9.44
CA VAL A 10 -1.30 14.16 -10.55
C VAL A 10 -1.13 14.87 -11.88
N ALA A 11 -0.24 14.37 -12.74
CA ALA A 11 -0.10 14.85 -14.12
C ALA A 11 -1.00 14.08 -15.10
N SER A 12 -1.02 12.76 -14.99
CA SER A 12 -1.88 11.89 -15.80
C SER A 12 -2.15 10.58 -15.08
N HIS A 13 -3.20 9.87 -15.49
CA HIS A 13 -3.49 8.54 -15.01
C HIS A 13 -4.19 7.70 -16.09
N SER A 14 -4.10 6.37 -15.97
CA SER A 14 -4.90 5.45 -16.80
C SER A 14 -6.39 5.55 -16.46
N ASP A 15 -7.25 4.88 -17.23
CA ASP A 15 -8.65 4.70 -16.84
C ASP A 15 -8.75 4.14 -15.40
N VAL A 16 -9.60 4.76 -14.58
CA VAL A 16 -9.78 4.44 -13.16
C VAL A 16 -10.43 3.07 -12.92
N THR A 17 -11.09 2.52 -13.94
CA THR A 17 -11.67 1.17 -13.94
C THR A 17 -10.61 0.10 -14.14
N LEU A 18 -9.46 0.45 -14.74
CA LEU A 18 -8.34 -0.47 -14.92
C LEU A 18 -7.58 -0.66 -13.60
N LYS A 19 -7.17 -1.90 -13.37
CA LYS A 19 -6.33 -2.30 -12.23
C LYS A 19 -5.08 -2.99 -12.77
N PRO A 20 -3.88 -2.67 -12.25
CA PRO A 20 -3.57 -1.56 -11.35
C PRO A 20 -3.78 -0.19 -12.02
N LEU A 21 -4.01 0.83 -11.21
CA LEU A 21 -4.11 2.21 -11.69
C LEU A 21 -2.70 2.73 -11.99
N GLU A 22 -2.44 3.17 -13.21
CA GLU A 22 -1.20 3.84 -13.55
C GLU A 22 -1.34 5.33 -13.30
N VAL A 23 -0.42 5.93 -12.56
CA VAL A 23 -0.44 7.36 -12.22
C VAL A 23 0.94 7.94 -12.48
N ASP A 24 0.97 9.02 -13.24
CA ASP A 24 2.17 9.84 -13.42
C ASP A 24 2.03 11.08 -12.53
N LEU A 25 3.05 11.31 -11.72
CA LEU A 25 3.08 12.33 -10.69
C LEU A 25 4.16 13.38 -10.99
N VAL A 26 3.96 14.58 -10.45
CA VAL A 26 4.90 15.71 -10.54
C VAL A 26 5.40 16.12 -9.16
N GLY A 27 6.39 17.01 -9.14
CA GLY A 27 6.97 17.56 -7.91
C GLY A 27 7.91 16.56 -7.24
N GLN A 28 7.79 16.43 -5.92
CA GLN A 28 8.69 15.60 -5.11
C GLN A 28 8.25 14.13 -5.03
N LEU A 29 7.04 13.80 -5.50
CA LEU A 29 6.50 12.43 -5.47
C LEU A 29 7.23 11.53 -6.48
N PRO A 30 7.24 10.20 -6.26
CA PRO A 30 7.79 9.27 -7.24
C PRO A 30 7.06 9.43 -8.59
N PRO A 31 7.79 9.67 -9.70
CA PRO A 31 7.21 10.23 -10.92
C PRO A 31 6.24 9.29 -11.63
N LYS A 32 6.41 7.97 -11.46
CA LYS A 32 5.55 6.95 -12.09
C LYS A 32 5.19 5.88 -11.09
N LEU A 33 3.91 5.80 -10.76
CA LEU A 33 3.36 4.77 -9.90
C LEU A 33 2.51 3.78 -10.69
N ARG A 34 2.51 2.54 -10.21
CA ARG A 34 1.52 1.52 -10.55
C ARG A 34 0.83 1.10 -9.27
N VAL A 35 -0.39 1.59 -9.07
CA VAL A 35 -1.10 1.54 -7.80
C VAL A 35 -2.01 0.31 -7.74
N TYR A 36 -1.68 -0.59 -6.83
CA TYR A 36 -2.49 -1.76 -6.48
C TYR A 36 -3.35 -1.40 -5.26
N LEU A 37 -4.56 -0.91 -5.53
CA LEU A 37 -5.48 -0.43 -4.52
C LEU A 37 -6.55 -1.48 -4.19
N TYR A 38 -6.60 -1.88 -2.93
CA TYR A 38 -7.54 -2.86 -2.40
C TYR A 38 -8.41 -2.26 -1.29
N ASN A 39 -9.58 -2.83 -1.06
CA ASN A 39 -10.37 -2.49 0.12
C ASN A 39 -9.76 -3.14 1.36
N ALA A 40 -9.45 -2.34 2.37
CA ALA A 40 -9.02 -2.82 3.68
C ALA A 40 -10.26 -3.20 4.47
N THR A 41 -10.47 -4.51 4.67
CA THR A 41 -11.68 -5.05 5.28
C THR A 41 -11.45 -5.45 6.74
N TYR A 42 -12.51 -5.31 7.53
CA TYR A 42 -12.62 -5.80 8.91
C TYR A 42 -13.83 -6.74 8.99
N PRO A 43 -13.65 -8.07 8.95
CA PRO A 43 -14.79 -8.99 8.98
C PRO A 43 -15.48 -8.94 10.36
N PRO A 44 -16.82 -8.78 10.42
CA PRO A 44 -17.54 -8.86 11.69
C PRO A 44 -17.46 -10.29 12.26
N GLY A 45 -17.02 -10.44 13.52
CA GLY A 45 -17.14 -11.71 14.26
C GLY A 45 -15.84 -12.37 14.76
N GLY A 46 -14.66 -11.81 14.51
CA GLY A 46 -13.42 -12.26 15.14
C GLY A 46 -13.31 -11.75 16.58
N ARG A 47 -13.12 -12.63 17.57
CA ARG A 47 -12.92 -12.25 18.98
C ARG A 47 -11.59 -11.47 19.11
N GLY A 48 -11.68 -10.18 19.44
CA GLY A 48 -10.55 -9.25 19.67
C GLY A 48 -10.69 -7.95 18.85
N MET A 49 -9.95 -6.89 19.21
CA MET A 49 -9.71 -5.79 18.27
C MET A 49 -8.93 -6.36 17.08
N GLY A 50 -9.62 -6.86 16.06
CA GLY A 50 -9.02 -7.65 14.98
C GLY A 50 -8.21 -6.80 14.00
N GLU A 51 -7.26 -7.42 13.30
CA GLU A 51 -6.50 -6.74 12.24
C GLU A 51 -7.36 -6.43 11.01
N HIS A 52 -7.12 -5.28 10.38
CA HIS A 52 -7.61 -5.00 9.04
C HIS A 52 -6.73 -5.71 8.03
N LYS A 53 -7.32 -6.13 6.90
CA LYS A 53 -6.56 -6.85 5.86
C LYS A 53 -6.96 -6.47 4.45
N ILE A 54 -5.99 -6.60 3.55
CA ILE A 54 -6.21 -6.70 2.11
C ILE A 54 -5.89 -8.12 1.63
N GLN A 55 -6.44 -8.49 0.48
CA GLN A 55 -6.15 -9.76 -0.18
C GLN A 55 -5.46 -9.49 -1.51
N LEU A 56 -4.22 -9.96 -1.64
CA LEU A 56 -3.43 -9.76 -2.84
C LEU A 56 -3.91 -10.70 -3.95
N ILE A 57 -4.44 -10.08 -4.99
CA ILE A 57 -4.76 -10.71 -6.27
C ILE A 57 -4.37 -9.67 -7.33
N VAL A 58 -3.45 -10.03 -8.22
CA VAL A 58 -3.06 -9.16 -9.34
C VAL A 58 -3.85 -9.51 -10.59
N PRO A 59 -4.01 -8.57 -11.55
CA PRO A 59 -4.76 -8.83 -12.77
C PRO A 59 -4.22 -10.06 -13.51
N GLY A 60 -5.14 -10.92 -13.94
CA GLY A 60 -4.81 -12.15 -14.66
C GLY A 60 -4.36 -13.33 -13.77
N GLN A 61 -4.18 -13.14 -12.46
CA GLN A 61 -3.79 -14.24 -11.57
C GLN A 61 -4.98 -15.17 -11.28
N ALA A 62 -4.83 -16.46 -11.60
CA ALA A 62 -5.83 -17.48 -11.28
C ALA A 62 -5.58 -18.15 -9.91
N ARG A 63 -6.57 -18.92 -9.45
CA ARG A 63 -6.42 -19.74 -8.23
C ARG A 63 -5.27 -20.74 -8.41
N ASN A 64 -4.47 -20.90 -7.36
CA ASN A 64 -3.24 -21.72 -7.32
C ASN A 64 -2.06 -21.15 -8.13
N GLU A 65 -2.21 -19.99 -8.78
CA GLU A 65 -1.08 -19.31 -9.41
C GLU A 65 -0.36 -18.38 -8.45
N ARG A 66 0.91 -18.15 -8.75
CA ARG A 66 1.74 -17.17 -8.06
C ARG A 66 1.65 -15.82 -8.73
N GLY A 67 1.65 -14.76 -7.93
CA GLY A 67 1.56 -13.38 -8.39
C GLY A 67 2.80 -12.59 -8.02
N ASN A 68 3.08 -11.56 -8.81
CA ASN A 68 4.10 -10.55 -8.52
C ASN A 68 3.54 -9.17 -8.85
N PHE A 69 3.99 -8.15 -8.12
CA PHE A 69 3.73 -6.77 -8.52
C PHE A 69 4.62 -6.41 -9.70
N ASN A 70 4.04 -5.73 -10.69
CA ASN A 70 4.73 -5.41 -11.93
C ASN A 70 5.47 -4.07 -11.80
N SER A 71 6.80 -4.10 -11.80
CA SER A 71 7.67 -2.92 -11.80
C SER A 71 8.17 -2.50 -13.20
N SER A 72 7.66 -3.12 -14.27
CA SER A 72 8.06 -2.80 -15.65
C SER A 72 7.60 -1.42 -16.11
N GLY A 73 8.29 -0.87 -17.12
CA GLY A 73 7.98 0.45 -17.68
C GLY A 73 8.46 1.62 -16.80
N GLY A 74 9.39 1.36 -15.88
CA GLY A 74 9.89 2.37 -14.93
C GLY A 74 8.85 2.81 -13.92
N ARG A 75 7.79 2.02 -13.69
CA ARG A 75 6.74 2.31 -12.71
C ARG A 75 7.05 1.63 -11.39
N ILE A 76 6.96 2.38 -10.31
CA ILE A 76 7.12 1.86 -8.95
C ILE A 76 5.78 1.25 -8.51
N PRO A 77 5.73 -0.03 -8.13
CA PRO A 77 4.52 -0.62 -7.59
C PRO A 77 4.20 -0.04 -6.21
N LEU A 78 3.00 0.52 -6.06
CA LEU A 78 2.50 1.03 -4.79
C LEU A 78 1.37 0.13 -4.30
N LEU A 79 1.58 -0.57 -3.19
CA LEU A 79 0.58 -1.44 -2.57
C LEU A 79 -0.23 -0.65 -1.54
N VAL A 80 -1.53 -0.51 -1.79
CA VAL A 80 -2.42 0.34 -1.00
C VAL A 80 -3.68 -0.41 -0.58
N GLY A 81 -4.01 -0.32 0.70
CA GLY A 81 -5.32 -0.64 1.24
C GLY A 81 -6.08 0.64 1.53
N TYR A 82 -7.39 0.61 1.36
CA TYR A 82 -8.23 1.75 1.69
C TYR A 82 -9.43 1.36 2.53
N ARG A 83 -9.63 2.11 3.61
CA ARG A 83 -10.74 1.96 4.55
C ARG A 83 -11.73 3.11 4.36
N PRO A 84 -12.90 2.89 3.71
CA PRO A 84 -13.79 3.95 3.26
C PRO A 84 -14.55 4.68 4.37
N ASP A 85 -14.90 4.00 5.45
CA ASP A 85 -15.67 4.56 6.57
C ASP A 85 -14.93 5.71 7.29
N ILE A 86 -13.62 5.61 7.39
CA ILE A 86 -12.78 6.64 8.05
C ILE A 86 -11.75 7.28 7.10
N LYS A 87 -11.84 7.00 5.81
CA LYS A 87 -11.01 7.59 4.74
C LYS A 87 -9.50 7.47 4.96
N VAL A 88 -9.06 6.32 5.48
CA VAL A 88 -7.64 6.03 5.73
C VAL A 88 -7.08 5.11 4.64
N PHE A 89 -5.90 5.48 4.13
CA PHE A 89 -5.05 4.66 3.27
C PHE A 89 -4.02 3.92 4.12
N VAL A 90 -3.63 2.72 3.69
CA VAL A 90 -2.59 1.91 4.33
C VAL A 90 -1.60 1.45 3.25
N LEU A 91 -0.32 1.72 3.44
CA LEU A 91 0.75 1.49 2.48
C LEU A 91 1.72 0.45 3.03
N TRP A 92 1.81 -0.67 2.31
CA TRP A 92 2.79 -1.73 2.53
C TRP A 92 3.93 -1.64 1.52
N ASP A 93 5.04 -2.32 1.79
CA ASP A 93 6.16 -2.36 0.84
C ASP A 93 5.94 -3.49 -0.18
N ALA A 94 5.53 -3.13 -1.40
CA ALA A 94 5.22 -4.09 -2.46
C ALA A 94 6.37 -5.08 -2.74
N GLU A 95 7.61 -4.61 -2.64
CA GLU A 95 8.83 -5.40 -2.89
C GLU A 95 9.09 -6.48 -1.83
N MET A 96 8.38 -6.45 -0.68
CA MET A 96 8.49 -7.48 0.36
C MET A 96 7.56 -8.68 0.13
N TYR A 97 6.80 -8.68 -0.97
CA TYR A 97 5.91 -9.77 -1.37
C TYR A 97 6.29 -10.32 -2.75
N PRO A 98 7.49 -10.91 -2.92
CA PRO A 98 7.77 -11.66 -4.13
C PRO A 98 6.93 -12.95 -4.14
N ASP A 99 6.54 -13.38 -5.33
CA ASP A 99 5.95 -14.69 -5.58
C ASP A 99 4.83 -15.00 -4.56
N PHE A 100 3.74 -14.23 -4.51
CA PHE A 100 2.68 -14.47 -3.51
C PHE A 100 1.62 -15.43 -4.03
N ALA A 101 1.05 -16.25 -3.13
CA ALA A 101 -0.11 -17.08 -3.44
C ALA A 101 -1.34 -16.22 -3.77
N TYR A 102 -2.22 -16.73 -4.62
CA TYR A 102 -3.54 -16.16 -4.86
C TYR A 102 -4.28 -15.88 -3.54
N SER A 103 -4.84 -14.67 -3.40
CA SER A 103 -5.60 -14.22 -2.23
C SER A 103 -4.79 -14.21 -0.93
N ARG A 104 -3.48 -13.93 -1.01
CA ARG A 104 -2.63 -13.75 0.18
C ARG A 104 -3.14 -12.60 1.05
N ASN A 105 -3.34 -12.85 2.34
CA ASN A 105 -3.70 -11.80 3.29
C ASN A 105 -2.47 -10.94 3.64
N VAL A 106 -2.70 -9.63 3.73
CA VAL A 106 -1.74 -8.66 4.25
C VAL A 106 -2.47 -7.78 5.25
N GLN A 107 -1.95 -7.72 6.48
CA GLN A 107 -2.66 -7.17 7.63
C GLN A 107 -2.10 -5.82 8.11
N VAL A 108 -2.87 -5.11 8.91
CA VAL A 108 -2.46 -3.92 9.66
C VAL A 108 -3.25 -3.91 10.97
N LEU A 109 -2.59 -3.48 12.03
CA LEU A 109 -3.17 -3.34 13.35
C LEU A 109 -4.17 -2.16 13.36
N PRO A 110 -5.33 -2.28 14.04
CA PRO A 110 -6.30 -1.20 14.14
C PRO A 110 -5.70 0.08 14.71
N GLU A 111 -4.78 -0.05 15.67
CA GLU A 111 -4.11 1.06 16.33
C GLU A 111 -3.42 1.96 15.32
N THR A 112 -2.74 1.39 14.32
CA THR A 112 -2.08 2.14 13.24
C THR A 112 -3.07 2.91 12.38
N ILE A 113 -4.24 2.31 12.10
CA ILE A 113 -5.31 2.97 11.35
C ILE A 113 -5.94 4.11 12.16
N TYR A 114 -6.21 3.89 13.44
CA TYR A 114 -6.82 4.90 14.30
C TYR A 114 -5.85 6.04 14.65
N GLU A 115 -4.55 5.74 14.78
CA GLU A 115 -3.51 6.75 14.89
C GLU A 115 -3.50 7.65 13.64
N ALA A 116 -3.52 7.08 12.44
CA ALA A 116 -3.62 7.85 11.20
C ALA A 116 -4.91 8.68 11.11
N PHE A 117 -6.04 8.12 11.57
CA PHE A 117 -7.29 8.87 11.62
C PHE A 117 -7.23 10.06 12.58
N ALA A 118 -6.61 9.89 13.75
CA ALA A 118 -6.54 10.92 14.79
C ALA A 118 -5.45 11.97 14.53
N GLN A 119 -4.31 11.55 13.98
CA GLN A 119 -3.07 12.36 13.88
C GLN A 119 -2.65 12.64 12.43
N GLY A 120 -3.35 12.07 11.45
CA GLY A 120 -3.04 12.20 10.02
C GLY A 120 -2.11 11.10 9.49
N LEU A 121 -1.17 10.62 10.30
CA LEU A 121 -0.25 9.51 9.98
C LEU A 121 -0.17 8.52 11.13
N GLY A 122 -0.08 7.23 10.82
CA GLY A 122 0.14 6.16 11.78
C GLY A 122 1.15 5.16 11.25
N ARG A 123 1.90 4.51 12.15
CA ARG A 123 2.97 3.58 11.76
C ARG A 123 2.95 2.33 12.59
N GLN A 124 3.37 1.22 11.97
CA GLN A 124 3.79 0.04 12.71
C GLN A 124 5.01 -0.61 12.07
N ILE A 125 5.72 -1.37 12.86
CA ILE A 125 6.72 -2.32 12.38
C ILE A 125 6.17 -3.72 12.67
N ARG A 126 6.24 -4.62 11.68
CA ARG A 126 5.91 -6.02 11.88
C ARG A 126 6.99 -6.93 11.32
N ARG A 127 7.04 -8.16 11.82
CA ARG A 127 7.91 -9.21 11.28
C ARG A 127 7.12 -10.05 10.28
N LEU A 128 7.66 -10.17 9.08
CA LEU A 128 7.13 -11.09 8.08
C LEU A 128 7.60 -12.52 8.39
N GLY A 129 6.92 -13.52 7.82
CA GLY A 129 7.35 -14.92 7.92
C GLY A 129 8.76 -15.17 7.34
N SER A 130 9.29 -14.26 6.52
CA SER A 130 10.68 -14.26 6.05
C SER A 130 11.69 -13.79 7.11
N GLY A 131 11.24 -13.33 8.28
CA GLY A 131 12.08 -12.71 9.32
C GLY A 131 12.37 -11.22 9.11
N GLN A 132 12.11 -10.69 7.90
CA GLN A 132 12.31 -9.27 7.59
C GLN A 132 11.32 -8.39 8.37
N ALA A 133 11.79 -7.21 8.80
CA ALA A 133 10.94 -6.19 9.40
C ALA A 133 10.32 -5.33 8.29
N GLU A 134 8.99 -5.25 8.26
CA GLU A 134 8.25 -4.36 7.38
C GLU A 134 7.68 -3.21 8.20
N VAL A 135 7.96 -1.99 7.75
CA VAL A 135 7.26 -0.79 8.22
C VAL A 135 5.96 -0.69 7.44
N VAL A 136 4.80 -0.52 8.09
CA VAL A 136 3.50 -0.23 7.46
C VAL A 136 3.10 1.19 7.83
N ILE A 137 2.63 1.97 6.85
CA ILE A 137 2.27 3.38 7.03
C ILE A 137 0.78 3.53 6.74
N ALA A 138 0.03 4.11 7.68
CA ALA A 138 -1.34 4.52 7.44
C ALA A 138 -1.44 6.04 7.37
N ALA A 139 -2.35 6.54 6.55
CA ALA A 139 -2.50 7.97 6.31
C ALA A 139 -3.96 8.36 6.07
N GLU A 140 -4.39 9.46 6.68
CA GLU A 140 -5.59 10.16 6.23
C GLU A 140 -5.37 10.75 4.82
N ALA A 141 -6.45 10.99 4.07
CA ALA A 141 -6.37 11.44 2.69
C ALA A 141 -5.49 12.67 2.47
N ARG A 142 -5.53 13.68 3.35
CA ARG A 142 -4.69 14.90 3.23
C ARG A 142 -3.19 14.66 3.48
N GLN A 143 -2.81 13.48 3.98
CA GLN A 143 -1.43 13.10 4.28
C GLN A 143 -0.91 12.02 3.33
N LEU A 144 -1.69 11.66 2.30
CA LEU A 144 -1.32 10.58 1.38
C LEU A 144 -0.04 10.88 0.60
N SER A 145 0.19 12.14 0.18
CA SER A 145 1.43 12.54 -0.50
C SER A 145 2.65 12.29 0.38
N ASP A 146 2.58 12.69 1.65
CA ASP A 146 3.67 12.52 2.61
C ASP A 146 3.91 11.04 2.93
N ALA A 147 2.83 10.26 3.05
CA ALA A 147 2.90 8.82 3.24
C ALA A 147 3.55 8.09 2.06
N ILE A 148 3.29 8.52 0.82
CA ILE A 148 3.95 7.96 -0.37
C ILE A 148 5.45 8.28 -0.35
N LEU A 149 5.84 9.51 -0.02
CA LEU A 149 7.25 9.89 0.11
C LEU A 149 7.96 9.07 1.17
N GLU A 150 7.33 8.93 2.33
CA GLU A 150 7.87 8.12 3.41
C GLU A 150 7.97 6.65 3.02
N ARG A 151 6.94 6.10 2.39
CA ARG A 151 6.96 4.72 1.91
C ARG A 151 8.13 4.47 0.98
N GLN A 152 8.36 5.38 0.03
CA GLN A 152 9.49 5.32 -0.89
C GLN A 152 10.83 5.39 -0.14
N LYS A 153 10.97 6.30 0.83
CA LYS A 153 12.19 6.41 1.65
C LYS A 153 12.47 5.10 2.39
N GLU A 154 11.47 4.49 3.00
CA GLU A 154 11.61 3.23 3.73
C GLU A 154 11.96 2.05 2.80
N THR A 155 11.34 1.97 1.61
CA THR A 155 11.70 0.95 0.61
C THR A 155 13.16 1.13 0.17
N LEU A 156 13.59 2.37 -0.13
CA LEU A 156 14.98 2.66 -0.51
C LEU A 156 15.96 2.35 0.63
N LYS A 157 15.65 2.76 1.87
CA LYS A 157 16.47 2.42 3.05
C LYS A 157 16.64 0.92 3.20
N ARG A 158 15.59 0.12 2.97
CA ARG A 158 15.70 -1.34 3.03
C ARG A 158 16.57 -1.91 1.91
N LEU A 159 16.38 -1.42 0.68
CA LEU A 159 17.11 -1.92 -0.49
C LEU A 159 18.60 -1.55 -0.46
N PHE A 160 18.94 -0.37 0.05
CA PHE A 160 20.32 0.15 0.06
C PHE A 160 21.02 0.09 1.42
N GLY A 161 20.26 0.06 2.52
CA GLY A 161 20.78 -0.03 3.89
C GLY A 161 21.01 -1.47 4.40
N ALA A 162 20.72 -2.48 3.58
CA ALA A 162 21.10 -3.87 3.85
C ALA A 162 22.58 -4.18 3.51
N GLN A 163 23.38 -3.16 3.16
CA GLN A 163 24.85 -3.27 3.13
C GLN A 163 25.41 -2.71 4.45
N GLY A 164 25.55 -3.60 5.43
CA GLY A 164 26.18 -3.34 6.72
C GLY A 164 26.41 -4.66 7.45
#